data_AF-A0A9E7L8R5-F1
#
_entry.id   AF-A0A9E7L8R5-F1
#
_cell.length_a   1.000
_cell.length_b   1.000
_cell.length_c   1.000
_cell.angle_alpha   90.00
_cell.angle_beta   90.00
_cell.angle_gamma   90.00
#
_symmetry.space_group_name_H-M   'P 1'
#
loop_
_entity.id
_entity.type
_entity.pdbx_description
1 polymer ?
#
loop_
_entity_poly.entity_id
_entity_poly.type
_entity_poly.pdbx_seq_one_letter_code
_entity_poly.pdbx_strand_id
1 'polypeptide(L)'
;KAIKAGPWGGNGGISWDTGIVDSFIKFKVYYGDEIDGLDITYIQNRTIKTLRVGGLPVSNEITLGEDEHFTSISDTSNQKPMLTYHNLLLRPI
;
A
#
# COMPACT_ATOMS: atom_id res chain seq x y z
N LYS A 1 -9.94 17.81 0.44
CA LYS A 1 -10.95 16.72 0.33
C LYS A 1 -10.22 15.49 -0.20
N ALA A 2 -10.29 14.34 0.46
CA ALA A 2 -9.67 13.10 -0.02
C ALA A 2 -10.65 12.32 -0.91
N ILE A 3 -10.14 11.66 -1.94
CA ILE A 3 -10.87 10.69 -2.74
C ILE A 3 -10.43 9.31 -2.26
N LYS A 4 -11.40 8.46 -1.90
CA LYS A 4 -11.18 7.06 -1.56
C LYS A 4 -11.92 6.18 -2.58
N ALA A 5 -11.25 5.15 -3.06
CA ALA A 5 -11.81 4.13 -3.95
C ALA A 5 -11.45 2.75 -3.41
N GLY A 6 -12.35 1.77 -3.58
CA GLY A 6 -12.25 0.46 -2.93
C GLY A 6 -12.86 0.42 -1.53
N PRO A 7 -12.52 -0.58 -0.69
CA PRO A 7 -11.57 -1.66 -0.96
C PRO A 7 -12.07 -2.65 -2.03
N TRP A 8 -11.14 -3.31 -2.70
CA TRP A 8 -11.40 -4.48 -3.56
C TRP A 8 -10.79 -5.72 -2.91
N GLY A 9 -11.49 -6.84 -2.99
CA GLY A 9 -11.21 -8.03 -2.19
C GLY A 9 -12.45 -8.44 -1.42
N GLY A 10 -12.30 -8.89 -0.18
CA GLY A 10 -13.40 -9.48 0.58
C GLY A 10 -13.26 -9.23 2.06
N ASN A 11 -14.22 -9.74 2.82
CA ASN A 11 -14.57 -9.16 4.12
C ASN A 11 -13.78 -9.73 5.32
N GLY A 12 -12.67 -10.44 5.06
CA GLY A 12 -11.81 -10.99 6.11
C GLY A 12 -10.77 -9.99 6.62
N GLY A 13 -10.03 -10.39 7.66
CA GLY A 13 -8.89 -9.64 8.17
C GLY A 13 -9.25 -8.44 9.07
N ILE A 14 -8.25 -7.61 9.35
CA ILE A 14 -8.38 -6.38 10.14
C ILE A 14 -8.24 -5.18 9.20
N SER A 15 -9.20 -4.27 9.23
CA SER A 15 -9.16 -3.04 8.42
C SER A 15 -7.99 -2.15 8.81
N TRP A 16 -7.38 -1.51 7.82
CA TRP A 16 -6.25 -0.60 8.01
C TRP A 16 -6.37 0.57 7.02
N ASP A 17 -5.76 1.71 7.35
CA ASP A 17 -5.74 2.93 6.53
C ASP A 17 -4.52 3.77 6.91
N THR A 18 -3.71 4.19 5.93
CA THR A 18 -2.58 5.12 6.17
C THR A 18 -3.06 6.54 6.50
N GLY A 19 -4.33 6.83 6.21
CA GLY A 19 -4.88 8.17 6.17
C GLY A 19 -4.30 8.99 5.01
N ILE A 20 -4.42 10.31 5.12
CA ILE A 20 -3.75 11.25 4.23
C ILE A 20 -2.29 11.36 4.68
N VAL A 21 -1.37 11.23 3.72
CA VAL A 21 0.07 11.32 3.91
C VAL A 21 0.65 12.37 2.95
N ASP A 22 1.85 12.86 3.26
CA ASP A 22 2.52 13.91 2.49
C ASP A 22 3.22 13.34 1.25
N SER A 23 3.91 12.20 1.40
CA SER A 23 4.56 11.52 0.29
C SER A 23 4.78 10.03 0.54
N PHE A 24 4.79 9.33 -0.59
CA PHE A 24 5.36 8.03 -0.85
C PHE A 24 6.85 7.85 -0.54
N ILE A 25 7.33 6.79 0.12
CA ILE A 25 8.77 6.46 0.10
C ILE A 25 9.03 5.05 -0.42
N LYS A 26 8.37 4.04 0.16
CA LYS A 26 8.77 2.64 -0.06
C LYS A 26 7.61 1.69 0.03
N PHE A 27 7.62 0.71 -0.87
CA PHE A 27 6.62 -0.34 -0.97
C PHE A 27 7.31 -1.68 -0.94
N LYS A 28 6.98 -2.48 0.07
CA LYS A 28 7.39 -3.88 0.13
C LYS A 28 6.16 -4.75 0.05
N VAL A 29 6.15 -5.66 -0.92
CA VAL A 29 5.07 -6.64 -1.09
C VAL A 29 5.58 -7.99 -0.63
N TYR A 30 4.88 -8.61 0.30
CA TYR A 30 5.10 -9.99 0.72
C TYR A 30 4.16 -10.91 -0.03
N TYR A 31 4.65 -12.06 -0.48
CA TYR A 31 3.88 -12.95 -1.33
C TYR A 31 4.30 -14.42 -1.20
N GLY A 32 3.38 -15.30 -1.57
CA GLY A 32 3.53 -16.74 -1.73
C GLY A 32 2.76 -17.16 -2.98
N ASP A 33 1.73 -17.98 -2.80
CA ASP A 33 0.76 -18.28 -3.88
C ASP A 33 -0.17 -17.08 -4.15
N GLU A 34 -0.38 -16.24 -3.14
CA GLU A 34 -1.12 -14.98 -3.20
C GLU A 34 -0.30 -13.85 -2.57
N ILE A 35 -0.90 -12.67 -2.39
CA ILE A 35 -0.33 -11.62 -1.57
C ILE A 35 -0.51 -11.98 -0.09
N ASP A 36 0.60 -11.93 0.64
CA ASP A 36 0.68 -12.22 2.08
C ASP A 36 0.91 -11.00 2.96
N GLY A 37 1.33 -9.87 2.41
CA GLY A 37 1.53 -8.65 3.20
C GLY A 37 2.01 -7.43 2.44
N LEU A 38 2.07 -6.32 3.17
CA LEU A 38 2.64 -5.06 2.74
C LEU A 38 3.41 -4.37 3.86
N ASP A 39 4.54 -3.77 3.50
CA ASP A 39 5.07 -2.59 4.21
C ASP A 39 4.93 -1.36 3.33
N ILE A 40 4.35 -0.31 3.92
CA ILE A 40 4.15 0.99 3.28
C ILE A 40 4.88 2.03 4.11
N THR A 41 5.98 2.56 3.57
CA THR A 41 6.73 3.65 4.20
C THR A 41 6.37 4.98 3.55
N TYR A 42 6.06 5.97 4.38
CA TYR A 42 5.54 7.27 3.96
C TYR A 42 5.93 8.39 4.92
N ILE A 43 5.82 9.63 4.44
CA ILE A 43 5.95 10.84 5.26
C ILE A 43 4.55 11.28 5.66
N GLN A 44 4.30 11.49 6.95
CA GLN A 44 3.10 12.12 7.46
C GLN A 44 3.46 13.12 8.55
N ASN A 45 3.08 14.38 8.36
CA ASN A 45 3.42 15.48 9.26
C ASN A 45 4.93 15.58 9.50
N ARG A 46 5.71 15.53 8.42
CA ARG A 46 7.19 15.59 8.43
C ARG A 46 7.88 14.44 9.18
N THR A 47 7.15 13.36 9.46
CA THR A 47 7.69 12.16 10.12
C THR A 47 7.60 10.98 9.18
N ILE A 48 8.67 10.18 9.10
CA ILE A 48 8.67 8.91 8.36
C ILE A 48 7.99 7.85 9.22
N LYS A 49 6.99 7.17 8.65
CA LYS A 49 6.26 6.07 9.27
C LYS A 49 6.26 4.86 8.34
N THR A 50 6.18 3.67 8.92
CA THR A 50 5.92 2.43 8.18
C THR A 50 4.67 1.77 8.72
N LEU A 51 3.68 1.53 7.86
CA LEU A 51 2.55 0.67 8.15
C LEU A 51 2.86 -0.75 7.64
N ARG A 52 2.85 -1.73 8.53
CA ARG A 52 2.98 -3.15 8.19
C ARG A 52 1.62 -3.84 8.34
N VAL A 53 1.21 -4.57 7.33
CA VAL A 53 0.00 -5.41 7.34
C VAL A 53 0.32 -6.79 6.77
N GLY A 54 -0.11 -7.83 7.48
CA GLY A 54 0.29 -9.20 7.16
C GLY A 54 1.83 -9.39 7.16
N GLY A 55 2.29 -10.33 6.34
CA GLY A 55 3.69 -10.53 6.00
C GLY A 55 4.22 -11.92 6.34
N LEU A 56 4.63 -12.64 5.30
CA LEU A 56 5.49 -13.83 5.32
C LEU A 56 6.91 -13.47 4.85
N PRO A 57 7.93 -14.35 4.87
CA PRO A 57 9.31 -13.90 4.65
C PRO A 57 9.66 -13.49 3.21
N VAL A 58 9.01 -14.05 2.18
CA VAL A 58 9.32 -13.77 0.77
C VAL A 58 8.71 -12.44 0.35
N SER A 59 9.51 -11.58 -0.29
CA SER A 59 9.09 -10.23 -0.65
C SER A 59 9.90 -9.58 -1.76
N ASN A 60 9.29 -8.59 -2.42
CA ASN A 60 9.95 -7.62 -3.28
C ASN A 60 9.72 -6.21 -2.75
N GLU A 61 10.69 -5.32 -2.97
CA GLU A 61 10.65 -3.94 -2.49
C GLU A 61 11.00 -2.96 -3.60
N ILE A 62 10.31 -1.82 -3.63
CA ILE A 62 10.64 -0.66 -4.44
C ILE A 62 10.73 0.58 -3.56
N THR A 63 11.73 1.42 -3.82
CA THR A 63 11.90 2.75 -3.22
C THR A 63 11.69 3.79 -4.30
N LEU A 64 10.88 4.79 -4.01
CA LEU A 64 10.56 5.88 -4.93
C LEU A 64 11.63 6.97 -4.91
N GLY A 65 11.93 7.53 -6.08
CA GLY A 65 12.69 8.78 -6.20
C GLY A 65 11.94 10.01 -5.70
N GLU A 66 12.64 11.15 -5.58
CA GLU A 66 12.10 12.41 -4.99
C GLU A 66 10.84 12.95 -5.69
N ASP A 67 10.65 12.65 -6.99
CA ASP A 67 9.49 13.08 -7.79
C ASP A 67 8.70 11.89 -8.36
N GLU A 68 9.00 10.66 -7.91
CA GLU A 68 8.37 9.46 -8.43
C GLU A 68 7.07 9.15 -7.70
N HIS A 69 6.06 8.71 -8.45
CA HIS A 69 4.77 8.36 -7.89
C HIS A 69 4.01 7.33 -8.68
N PHE A 70 3.13 6.65 -7.97
CA PHE A 70 2.19 5.73 -8.57
C PHE A 70 1.05 6.50 -9.21
N THR A 71 0.80 6.19 -10.47
CA THR A 71 -0.35 6.69 -11.22
C THR A 71 -1.44 5.63 -11.36
N SER A 72 -1.10 4.36 -11.08
CA SER A 72 -2.02 3.23 -11.17
C SER A 72 -1.66 2.13 -10.18
N ILE A 73 -2.68 1.41 -9.73
CA ILE A 73 -2.58 0.09 -9.08
C ILE A 73 -3.51 -0.86 -9.83
N SER A 74 -3.07 -2.10 -10.03
CA SER A 74 -3.88 -3.16 -10.64
C SER A 74 -3.63 -4.47 -9.92
N ASP A 75 -4.63 -5.34 -9.89
CA ASP A 75 -4.55 -6.66 -9.29
C ASP A 75 -5.20 -7.70 -10.24
N THR A 76 -4.75 -8.94 -10.14
CA THR A 76 -5.35 -10.11 -10.79
C THR A 76 -5.92 -11.01 -9.70
N SER A 77 -7.18 -10.76 -9.32
CA SER A 77 -7.83 -11.54 -8.26
C SER A 77 -8.41 -12.86 -8.80
N ASN A 78 -7.98 -13.98 -8.21
CA ASN A 78 -8.54 -15.32 -8.44
C ASN A 78 -9.61 -15.66 -7.37
N GLN A 79 -10.55 -14.76 -7.05
CA GLN A 79 -11.61 -14.98 -6.04
C GLN A 79 -11.22 -15.80 -4.77
N LYS A 80 -10.34 -15.26 -3.92
CA LYS A 80 -10.46 -15.33 -2.44
C LYS A 80 -9.45 -14.33 -1.84
N PRO A 81 -9.86 -13.37 -1.00
CA PRO A 81 -9.00 -12.23 -0.68
C PRO A 81 -8.49 -12.26 0.76
N MET A 82 -7.18 -12.06 0.96
CA MET A 82 -6.62 -11.84 2.29
C MET A 82 -6.01 -10.45 2.53
N LEU A 83 -5.73 -9.63 1.53
CA LEU A 83 -5.11 -8.32 1.78
C LEU A 83 -5.57 -7.19 0.86
N THR A 84 -6.15 -6.18 1.50
CA THR A 84 -6.35 -4.82 1.01
C THR A 84 -4.98 -4.17 0.71
N TYR A 85 -4.87 -3.21 -0.21
CA TYR A 85 -3.68 -2.36 -0.48
C TYR A 85 -4.08 -0.87 -0.43
N HIS A 86 -3.17 0.05 -0.09
CA HIS A 86 -3.42 1.51 -0.10
C HIS A 86 -2.47 2.27 -1.04
N ASN A 87 -3.05 3.19 -1.83
CA ASN A 87 -2.42 3.98 -2.89
C ASN A 87 -1.54 5.13 -2.41
N LEU A 88 -0.65 5.57 -3.31
CA LEU A 88 0.27 6.67 -3.08
C LEU A 88 -0.24 8.01 -3.56
N LEU A 89 -0.51 8.86 -2.58
CA LEU A 89 -0.75 10.29 -2.67
C LEU A 89 0.51 10.97 -3.21
N LEU A 90 0.37 11.66 -4.33
CA LEU A 90 1.12 12.89 -4.56
C LEU A 90 0.18 14.07 -4.63
N ARG A 91 0.70 15.22 -4.23
CA ARG A 91 0.08 16.51 -4.53
C ARG A 91 0.30 16.83 -6.02
N PRO A 92 -0.68 17.44 -6.71
CA PRO A 92 -0.45 17.98 -8.05
C PRO A 92 0.59 19.10 -7.99
N ILE A 93 1.42 19.19 -9.03
CA ILE A 93 2.28 20.35 -9.33
C ILE A 93 1.39 21.55 -9.71
#